data_AF-A0A0G4K8P7-F1
#
_entry.id   AF-A0A0G4K8P7-F1
#
_cell.length_a   1.000
_cell.length_b   1.000
_cell.length_c   1.000
_cell.angle_alpha   90.00
_cell.angle_beta   90.00
_cell.angle_gamma   90.00
#
_symmetry.space_group_name_H-M   'P 1'
#
loop_
_entity.id
_entity.type
_entity.pdbx_description
1 polymer ?
#
loop_
_entity_poly.entity_id
_entity_poly.type
_entity_poly.pdbx_seq_one_letter_code
_entity_poly.pdbx_strand_id
1 'polypeptide(L)'
;MKDFKLFDISELNQNIKEFEALNFGFSLPVSNEIDYIPTQYISELLKNIGFDGIQFNSSLNKNKKNITLFNYENNVNIQFIKSELYFVNDINIDFVNLNNMQNMINDIFKELMSDKEINIIDGE
;
A
#
# COMPACT_ATOMS: atom_id res chain seq x y z
N MET A 1 27.30 15.29 -0.16
CA MET A 1 26.64 14.09 -0.71
C MET A 1 25.53 14.56 -1.65
N LYS A 2 25.36 13.92 -2.81
CA LYS A 2 24.20 14.19 -3.67
C LYS A 2 23.00 13.47 -3.05
N ASP A 3 21.88 14.16 -2.87
CA ASP A 3 20.65 13.50 -2.46
C ASP A 3 20.09 12.68 -3.63
N PHE A 4 19.66 11.44 -3.35
CA PHE A 4 19.03 10.60 -4.35
C PHE A 4 17.67 11.18 -4.72
N LYS A 5 17.47 11.45 -6.01
CA LYS A 5 16.18 11.86 -6.54
C LYS A 5 15.37 10.61 -6.89
N LEU A 6 14.58 10.14 -5.93
CA LEU A 6 13.68 9.01 -6.13
C LEU A 6 12.30 9.47 -6.61
N PHE A 7 11.71 8.75 -7.55
CA PHE A 7 10.30 8.92 -7.89
C PHE A 7 9.46 8.13 -6.87
N ASP A 8 8.77 8.83 -5.98
CA ASP A 8 7.98 8.20 -4.93
C ASP A 8 6.54 7.95 -5.37
N ILE A 9 6.22 6.70 -5.71
CA ILE A 9 4.86 6.29 -6.09
C ILE A 9 3.98 6.18 -4.84
N SER A 10 4.55 5.83 -3.69
CA SER A 10 3.79 5.62 -2.45
C SER A 10 3.12 6.90 -1.92
N GLU A 11 3.70 8.07 -2.21
CA GLU A 11 3.15 9.37 -1.82
C GLU A 11 2.15 9.94 -2.84
N LEU A 12 2.17 9.43 -4.08
CA LEU A 12 1.22 9.83 -5.14
C LEU A 12 -0.15 9.16 -5.00
N ASN A 13 -0.29 8.20 -4.09
CA ASN A 13 -1.52 7.43 -3.84
C ASN A 13 -2.68 8.21 -3.21
N GLN A 14 -2.61 9.53 -3.10
CA GLN A 14 -3.66 10.34 -2.50
C GLN A 14 -4.77 10.70 -3.51
N ASN A 15 -5.49 9.70 -4.05
CA ASN A 15 -6.77 9.80 -4.80
C ASN A 15 -6.77 9.53 -6.31
N ILE A 16 -5.72 8.95 -6.90
CA ILE A 16 -5.69 8.58 -8.33
C ILE A 16 -5.42 7.08 -8.47
N LYS A 17 -6.38 6.34 -9.04
CA LYS A 17 -6.35 4.86 -9.15
C LYS A 17 -5.19 4.36 -9.99
N GLU A 18 -4.74 5.15 -10.94
CA GLU A 18 -3.64 4.85 -11.83
C GLU A 18 -2.31 4.76 -11.07
N PHE A 19 -2.09 5.62 -10.06
CA PHE A 19 -0.91 5.51 -9.18
C PHE A 19 -1.00 4.33 -8.24
N GLU A 20 -2.21 3.97 -7.80
CA GLU A 20 -2.42 2.78 -7.00
C GLU A 20 -2.08 1.52 -7.81
N ALA A 21 -2.59 1.43 -9.05
CA ALA A 21 -2.28 0.35 -9.98
C ALA A 21 -0.78 0.29 -10.30
N LEU A 22 -0.14 1.45 -10.48
CA LEU A 22 1.30 1.53 -10.71
C LEU A 22 2.08 1.00 -9.50
N ASN A 23 1.71 1.42 -8.29
CA ASN A 23 2.32 0.93 -7.06
C ASN A 23 2.17 -0.60 -6.95
N PHE A 24 0.99 -1.14 -7.22
CA PHE A 24 0.77 -2.60 -7.25
C PHE A 24 1.62 -3.30 -8.30
N GLY A 25 1.75 -2.74 -9.50
CA GLY A 25 2.58 -3.28 -10.57
C GLY A 25 4.04 -3.46 -10.16
N PHE A 26 4.59 -2.52 -9.37
CA PHE A 26 5.96 -2.64 -8.84
C PHE A 26 6.07 -3.55 -7.61
N SER A 27 5.03 -3.63 -6.77
CA SER A 27 5.07 -4.39 -5.52
C SER A 27 4.87 -5.89 -5.67
N LEU A 28 4.11 -6.32 -6.68
CA LEU A 28 3.67 -7.71 -6.80
C LEU A 28 4.63 -8.56 -7.64
N PRO A 29 4.84 -9.83 -7.27
CA PRO A 29 5.57 -10.76 -8.12
C PRO A 29 4.79 -10.98 -9.42
N VAL A 30 5.50 -10.96 -10.55
CA VAL A 30 4.94 -11.30 -11.85
C VAL A 30 5.07 -12.79 -12.12
N SER A 31 4.07 -13.39 -12.75
CA SER A 31 4.05 -14.82 -13.09
C SER A 31 4.46 -15.10 -14.54
N ASN A 32 4.42 -14.07 -15.39
CA ASN A 32 4.86 -14.11 -16.77
C ASN A 32 5.72 -12.87 -17.09
N GLU A 33 6.56 -12.95 -18.13
CA GLU A 33 7.46 -11.86 -18.51
C GLU A 33 6.72 -10.65 -19.10
N ILE A 34 5.55 -10.87 -19.72
CA ILE A 34 4.74 -9.82 -20.37
C ILE A 34 4.21 -8.83 -19.33
N ASP A 35 3.83 -9.30 -18.14
CA ASP A 35 3.34 -8.50 -17.03
C ASP A 35 4.43 -7.53 -16.50
N TYR A 36 5.70 -7.81 -16.80
CA TYR A 36 6.83 -6.95 -16.41
C TYR A 36 7.07 -5.80 -17.38
N ILE A 37 6.59 -5.90 -18.63
CA ILE A 37 6.80 -4.88 -19.67
C ILE A 37 6.34 -3.47 -19.23
N PRO A 38 5.15 -3.30 -18.61
CA PRO A 38 4.70 -1.97 -18.19
C PRO A 38 5.63 -1.30 -17.18
N THR A 39 6.01 -2.00 -16.10
CA THR A 39 6.88 -1.44 -15.05
C THR A 39 8.31 -1.23 -15.54
N GLN A 40 8.79 -2.10 -16.44
CA GLN A 40 10.09 -1.93 -17.09
C GLN A 40 10.13 -0.69 -17.98
N TYR A 41 9.08 -0.47 -18.80
CA TYR A 41 9.00 0.72 -19.64
C TYR A 41 8.96 2.01 -18.82
N ILE A 42 8.19 2.02 -17.73
CA ILE A 42 8.12 3.16 -16.80
C ILE A 42 9.46 3.38 -16.10
N SER A 43 10.16 2.31 -15.73
CA SER A 43 11.50 2.40 -15.13
C SER A 43 12.50 3.07 -16.06
N GLU A 44 12.56 2.65 -17.33
CA GLU A 44 13.43 3.28 -18.31
C GLU A 44 13.02 4.73 -18.62
N LEU A 45 11.73 5.04 -18.65
CA LEU A 45 11.26 6.42 -18.79
C LEU A 45 11.77 7.30 -17.63
N LEU A 46 11.56 6.88 -16.38
CA LEU A 46 11.96 7.66 -15.19
C LEU A 46 13.48 7.83 -15.11
N LYS A 47 14.22 6.79 -15.46
CA LYS A 47 15.68 6.84 -15.60
C LYS A 47 16.12 7.88 -16.62
N ASN A 48 15.49 7.90 -17.81
CA ASN A 48 15.82 8.85 -18.88
C ASN A 48 15.42 10.30 -18.55
N ILE A 49 14.42 10.51 -17.69
CA ILE A 49 14.02 11.83 -17.16
C ILE A 49 14.96 12.32 -16.03
N GLY A 50 15.87 11.45 -15.56
CA GLY A 50 16.93 11.80 -14.61
C GLY A 50 16.59 11.55 -13.14
N PHE A 51 15.65 10.65 -12.85
CA PHE A 51 15.53 10.08 -11.51
C PHE A 51 16.65 9.06 -11.26
N ASP A 52 17.10 8.98 -10.01
CA ASP A 52 18.11 7.99 -9.60
C ASP A 52 17.48 6.64 -9.23
N GLY A 53 16.15 6.58 -9.10
CA GLY A 53 15.42 5.36 -8.75
C GLY A 53 13.93 5.57 -8.52
N ILE A 54 13.26 4.50 -8.10
CA ILE A 54 11.83 4.45 -7.79
C ILE A 54 11.64 3.96 -6.36
N GLN A 55 10.73 4.59 -5.63
CA GLN A 55 10.26 4.17 -4.32
C GLN A 55 8.78 3.78 -4.39
N PHE A 56 8.43 2.62 -3.83
CA PHE A 56 7.08 2.04 -3.85
C PHE A 56 6.79 1.23 -2.59
N ASN A 57 5.53 0.89 -2.32
CA ASN A 57 5.15 0.16 -1.12
C ASN A 57 5.66 -1.29 -1.15
N SER A 58 6.06 -1.83 0.00
CA SER A 58 6.43 -3.24 0.10
C SER A 58 5.17 -4.12 0.12
N SER A 59 5.17 -5.19 -0.68
CA SER A 59 4.10 -6.22 -0.65
C SER A 59 4.14 -7.10 0.59
N LEU A 60 5.29 -7.19 1.28
CA LEU A 60 5.48 -8.01 2.48
C LEU A 60 5.27 -7.22 3.78
N ASN A 61 5.37 -5.88 3.73
CA ASN A 61 5.20 -5.03 4.92
C ASN A 61 4.56 -3.70 4.54
N LYS A 62 3.27 -3.56 4.88
CA LYS A 62 2.45 -2.36 4.59
C LYS A 62 3.02 -1.04 5.12
N ASN A 63 3.93 -1.08 6.10
CA ASN A 63 4.53 0.12 6.70
C ASN A 63 5.94 0.40 6.16
N LYS A 64 6.44 -0.40 5.22
CA LYS A 64 7.78 -0.24 4.63
C LYS A 64 7.69 0.01 3.12
N LYS A 65 8.74 0.65 2.61
CA LYS A 65 8.90 0.95 1.18
C LYS A 65 10.07 0.13 0.61
N ASN A 66 9.93 -0.28 -0.64
CA ASN A 66 11.00 -0.85 -1.45
C ASN A 66 11.59 0.25 -2.33
N ILE A 67 12.88 0.12 -2.68
CA ILE A 67 13.59 1.05 -3.55
C ILE A 67 14.26 0.27 -4.67
N THR A 68 14.08 0.74 -5.91
CA THR A 68 14.87 0.32 -7.07
C THR A 68 15.80 1.47 -7.45
N LEU A 69 17.11 1.21 -7.52
CA LEU A 69 18.10 2.22 -7.91
C LEU A 69 18.60 1.96 -9.33
N PHE A 70 18.66 3.02 -10.13
CA PHE A 70 19.20 2.96 -11.49
C PHE A 70 20.70 3.26 -11.48
N ASN A 71 21.43 2.70 -12.46
CA ASN A 71 22.86 2.98 -12.70
C ASN A 71 23.73 2.86 -11.43
N TYR A 72 23.37 1.98 -10.49
CA TYR A 72 24.04 1.90 -9.19
C TYR A 72 25.53 1.56 -9.32
N GLU A 73 25.90 0.81 -10.37
CA GLU A 73 27.28 0.40 -10.66
C GLU A 73 28.22 1.59 -10.94
N ASN A 74 27.68 2.69 -11.47
CA ASN A 74 28.45 3.89 -11.79
C ASN A 74 28.48 4.88 -10.61
N ASN A 75 27.81 4.57 -9.50
CA ASN A 75 27.66 5.48 -8.37
C ASN A 75 28.54 5.03 -7.19
N VAL A 76 29.70 5.67 -7.08
CA VAL A 76 30.67 5.46 -5.97
C VAL A 76 30.10 5.73 -4.57
N ASN A 77 28.89 6.28 -4.45
CA ASN A 77 28.23 6.53 -3.16
C ASN A 77 27.31 5.38 -2.71
N ILE A 78 27.26 4.27 -3.45
CA ILE A 78 26.48 3.09 -3.08
C ILE A 78 27.44 1.95 -2.72
N GLN A 79 27.25 1.39 -1.53
CA GLN A 79 27.99 0.21 -1.08
C GLN A 79 26.98 -0.88 -0.71
N PHE A 80 27.15 -2.06 -1.28
CA PHE A 80 26.43 -3.25 -0.82
C PHE A 80 26.91 -3.64 0.58
N ILE A 81 25.98 -3.77 1.52
CA ILE A 81 26.30 -4.10 2.92
C ILE A 81 26.04 -5.58 3.19
N LYS A 82 24.83 -6.08 2.90
CA LYS A 82 24.43 -7.47 3.13
C LYS A 82 23.18 -7.86 2.34
N SER A 83 22.98 -9.16 2.16
CA SER A 83 21.74 -9.79 1.68
C SER A 83 21.46 -11.02 2.54
N GLU A 84 20.19 -11.23 2.90
CA GLU A 84 19.76 -12.31 3.79
C GLU A 84 18.57 -13.01 3.15
N LEU A 85 18.62 -14.35 3.13
CA LEU A 85 17.53 -15.20 2.65
C LEU A 85 16.69 -15.63 3.84
N TYR A 86 15.38 -15.46 3.72
CA TYR A 86 14.41 -15.84 4.75
C TYR A 86 13.51 -16.95 4.23
N PHE A 87 13.27 -17.96 5.06
CA PHE A 87 12.27 -19.00 4.82
C PHE A 87 11.08 -18.76 5.75
N VAL A 88 9.87 -18.75 5.18
CA VAL A 88 8.64 -18.57 5.95
C VAL A 88 8.26 -19.92 6.55
N ASN A 89 8.42 -20.06 7.87
CA ASN A 89 8.08 -21.30 8.59
C ASN A 89 6.57 -21.46 8.80
N ASP A 90 5.87 -20.37 9.10
CA ASP A 90 4.45 -20.38 9.45
C ASP A 90 3.81 -19.02 9.12
N ILE A 91 2.50 -19.01 8.88
CA ILE A 91 1.70 -17.81 8.62
C ILE A 91 0.53 -17.78 9.63
N ASN A 92 0.62 -16.89 10.61
CA ASN A 92 -0.49 -16.63 11.53
C ASN A 92 -1.45 -15.61 10.92
N ILE A 93 -2.72 -15.99 10.79
CA ILE A 93 -3.79 -15.11 10.29
C ILE A 93 -4.75 -14.84 11.44
N ASP A 94 -4.82 -13.58 11.84
CA ASP A 94 -5.81 -13.11 12.82
C ASP A 94 -7.15 -12.87 12.13
N PHE A 95 -8.23 -13.33 12.76
CA PHE A 95 -9.59 -13.07 12.29
C PHE A 95 -10.43 -12.48 13.42
N VAL A 96 -11.32 -11.54 13.05
CA VAL A 96 -12.29 -10.95 13.96
C VAL A 96 -13.67 -11.48 13.58
N ASN A 97 -14.40 -12.05 14.55
CA ASN A 97 -15.77 -12.46 14.35
C ASN A 97 -16.70 -11.23 14.37
N LEU A 98 -17.25 -10.89 13.21
CA LEU A 98 -18.10 -9.71 13.02
C LEU A 98 -19.54 -9.89 13.52
N ASN A 99 -19.96 -11.10 13.89
CA ASN A 99 -21.32 -11.33 14.40
C ASN A 99 -21.59 -10.54 15.69
N ASN A 100 -20.55 -10.34 16.51
CA ASN A 100 -20.65 -9.54 17.72
C ASN A 100 -20.83 -8.04 17.42
N MET A 101 -20.25 -7.53 16.32
CA MET A 101 -20.48 -6.15 15.87
C MET A 101 -21.93 -5.94 15.45
N GLN A 102 -22.54 -6.92 14.80
CA GLN A 102 -23.92 -6.80 14.35
C GLN A 102 -24.90 -6.73 15.54
N ASN A 103 -24.63 -7.51 16.59
CA ASN A 103 -25.39 -7.41 17.85
C ASN A 103 -25.20 -6.05 18.52
N MET A 104 -23.95 -5.55 18.60
CA MET A 104 -23.66 -4.25 19.19
C MET A 104 -24.30 -3.08 18.41
N ILE A 105 -24.29 -3.15 17.07
CA ILE A 105 -24.97 -2.20 16.20
C ILE A 105 -26.49 -2.25 16.43
N ASN A 106 -27.06 -3.45 16.52
CA ASN A 106 -28.49 -3.62 16.79
C ASN A 106 -28.91 -3.05 18.14
N ASP A 107 -28.07 -3.22 19.18
CA ASP A 107 -28.35 -2.68 20.51
C ASP A 107 -28.25 -1.15 20.54
N ILE A 108 -27.24 -0.56 19.86
CA ILE A 108 -27.14 0.90 19.66
C ILE A 108 -28.37 1.44 18.90
N PHE A 109 -28.81 0.76 17.85
CA PHE A 109 -30.02 1.17 17.11
C PHE A 109 -31.28 1.11 17.99
N LYS A 110 -31.43 0.10 18.86
CA LYS A 110 -32.55 0.02 19.80
C LYS A 110 -32.54 1.17 20.79
N GLU A 111 -31.38 1.50 21.36
CA GLU A 111 -31.22 2.62 22.29
C GLU A 111 -31.60 3.95 21.62
N LEU A 112 -31.07 4.21 20.41
CA LEU A 112 -31.39 5.40 19.62
C LEU A 112 -32.87 5.52 19.20
N MET A 113 -33.56 4.39 19.06
CA MET A 113 -34.99 4.37 18.69
C MET A 113 -35.91 4.43 19.92
N SER A 114 -35.43 4.00 21.10
CA SER A 114 -36.13 4.15 22.37
C SER A 114 -36.27 5.62 22.77
N ASP A 115 -35.26 6.44 22.47
CA ASP A 115 -35.29 7.89 22.75
C ASP A 115 -36.20 8.69 21.79
N LYS A 116 -36.79 8.02 20.79
CA LYS A 116 -37.68 8.60 19.77
C LYS A 116 -39.16 8.25 19.96
N GLU A 117 -39.58 7.69 21.08
CA GLU A 117 -41.01 7.69 21.41
C GLU A 117 -41.49 9.14 21.59
N ILE A 118 -42.00 9.69 20.48
CA ILE A 118 -42.68 10.98 20.41
C ILE A 118 -43.87 10.89 21.36
N ASN A 119 -43.83 11.69 22.44
CA ASN A 119 -45.04 12.06 23.18
C ASN A 119 -45.99 12.75 22.20
N ILE A 120 -46.86 11.97 21.55
CA ILE A 120 -48.07 12.49 20.96
C ILE A 120 -48.90 12.91 22.17
N ILE A 121 -48.84 14.20 22.48
CA ILE A 121 -49.70 14.81 23.49
C ILE A 121 -51.11 14.67 22.91
N ASP A 122 -51.92 13.80 23.50
CA ASP A 122 -53.34 13.70 23.19
C ASP A 122 -53.95 15.09 23.45
N GLY A 123 -54.34 15.76 22.36
CA GLY A 123 -55.00 17.05 22.42
C GLY A 123 -56.44 16.89 22.87
N GLU A 124 -56.77 17.43 24.04
CA GLU A 124 -58.13 17.82 24.43
C GLU A 124 -58.62 19.03 23.62
#